data_AF-A0A438D6N5-F1
#
_entry.id   AF-A0A438D6N5-F1
#
_cell.length_a   1.000
_cell.length_b   1.000
_cell.length_c   1.000
_cell.angle_alpha   90.00
_cell.angle_beta   90.00
_cell.angle_gamma   90.00
#
_symmetry.space_group_name_H-M   'P 1'
#
loop_
_entity.id
_entity.type
_entity.pdbx_description
1 polymer ?
#
loop_
_entity_poly.entity_id
_entity_poly.type
_entity_poly.pdbx_seq_one_letter_code
_entity_poly.pdbx_strand_id
1 'polypeptide(L)'
;MEEAEASLSTMREENEALRVELAEAKGREESTAGRLHEAEGEAARLRDELSRLRTEVLNEKKQKEDLQLRLDVQKEELEREFAVEREELAADYQQQVDDTFIFGYRCCMKKNGIKRDTPSIPPSEEKKLHENLLPDSLSLFAIFLL
;
A
#
# COMPACT_ATOMS: atom_id res chain seq x y z
N MET A 1 39.61 -37.48 79.12
CA MET A 1 39.47 -36.01 79.18
C MET A 1 39.92 -35.42 77.86
N GLU A 2 41.13 -35.77 77.37
CA GLU A 2 41.64 -35.36 76.05
C GLU A 2 40.72 -35.65 74.85
N GLU A 3 40.09 -36.82 74.76
CA GLU A 3 39.23 -37.19 73.61
C GLU A 3 37.98 -36.30 73.49
N ALA A 4 37.42 -35.88 74.64
CA ALA A 4 36.30 -34.95 74.69
C ALA A 4 36.73 -33.51 74.36
N GLU A 5 37.95 -33.12 74.73
CA GLU A 5 38.51 -31.80 74.40
C GLU A 5 38.84 -31.69 72.91
N ALA A 6 39.41 -32.73 72.31
CA ALA A 6 39.66 -32.81 70.87
C ALA A 6 38.35 -32.71 70.08
N SER A 7 37.31 -33.46 70.50
CA SER A 7 35.98 -33.41 69.88
C SER A 7 35.31 -32.04 70.01
N LEU A 8 35.49 -31.35 71.14
CA LEU A 8 35.00 -29.98 71.31
C LEU A 8 35.74 -28.98 70.41
N SER A 9 37.04 -29.16 70.20
CA SER A 9 37.84 -28.30 69.32
C SER A 9 37.38 -28.42 67.87
N THR A 10 37.19 -29.64 67.36
CA THR A 10 36.74 -29.86 65.97
C THR A 10 35.35 -29.29 65.73
N MET A 11 34.41 -29.51 66.67
CA MET A 11 33.06 -28.92 66.56
C MET A 11 33.08 -27.39 66.52
N ARG A 12 34.05 -26.77 67.20
CA ARG A 12 34.19 -25.31 67.22
C ARG A 12 34.69 -24.78 65.89
N GLU A 13 35.69 -25.45 65.31
CA GLU A 13 36.21 -25.13 63.97
C GLU A 13 35.14 -25.33 62.89
N GLU A 14 34.38 -26.43 62.95
CA GLU A 14 33.25 -26.68 62.05
C GLU A 14 32.16 -25.60 62.18
N ASN A 15 31.84 -25.15 63.40
CA ASN A 15 30.86 -24.08 63.60
C ASN A 15 31.33 -22.74 63.03
N GLU A 16 32.63 -22.46 63.12
CA GLU A 16 33.24 -21.25 62.55
C GLU A 16 33.27 -21.31 61.01
N ALA A 17 33.60 -22.47 60.44
CA ALA A 17 33.50 -22.71 58.99
C ALA A 17 32.05 -22.51 58.48
N LEU A 18 31.06 -23.07 59.17
CA LEU A 18 29.64 -22.89 58.82
C LEU A 18 29.19 -21.43 58.88
N ARG A 19 29.73 -20.62 59.80
CA ARG A 19 29.42 -19.19 59.87
C ARG A 19 29.97 -18.42 58.67
N VAL A 20 31.17 -18.77 58.21
CA VAL A 20 31.77 -18.17 57.01
C VAL A 20 30.98 -18.56 55.77
N GLU A 21 30.66 -19.85 55.60
CA GLU A 21 29.85 -20.33 54.47
C GLU A 21 28.46 -19.68 54.44
N LEU A 22 27.81 -19.51 55.59
CA LEU A 22 26.52 -18.83 55.69
C LEU A 22 26.63 -17.36 55.25
N ALA A 23 27.69 -16.67 55.66
CA ALA A 23 27.92 -15.27 55.26
C ALA A 23 28.16 -15.15 53.75
N GLU A 24 28.94 -16.06 53.16
CA GLU A 24 29.17 -16.11 51.72
C GLU A 24 27.88 -16.44 50.94
N ALA A 25 27.11 -17.43 51.40
CA ALA A 25 25.84 -17.81 50.79
C ALA A 25 24.86 -16.64 50.81
N LYS A 26 24.78 -15.91 51.93
CA LYS A 26 23.95 -14.71 52.04
C LYS A 26 24.40 -13.59 51.10
N GLY A 27 25.70 -13.36 50.98
CA GLY A 27 26.24 -12.38 50.01
C GLY A 27 25.91 -12.75 48.56
N ARG A 28 25.96 -14.06 48.23
CA ARG A 28 25.54 -14.55 46.90
C ARG A 28 24.04 -14.37 46.69
N GLU A 29 23.22 -14.69 47.68
CA GLU A 29 21.77 -14.49 47.63
C GLU A 29 21.42 -13.03 47.36
N GLU A 30 21.98 -12.09 48.14
CA GLU A 30 21.76 -10.65 47.97
C GLU A 30 22.19 -10.16 46.57
N SER A 31 23.33 -10.65 46.07
CA SER A 31 23.78 -10.34 44.70
C SER A 31 22.80 -10.88 43.63
N THR A 32 22.31 -12.11 43.78
CA THR A 32 21.34 -12.69 42.84
C THR A 32 19.98 -12.02 42.91
N ALA A 33 19.53 -11.61 44.10
CA ALA A 33 18.29 -10.89 44.31
C ALA A 33 18.33 -9.52 43.62
N GLY A 34 19.45 -8.80 43.72
CA GLY A 34 19.66 -7.53 43.00
C GLY A 34 19.56 -7.70 41.48
N ARG A 35 20.22 -8.71 40.93
CA ARG A 35 20.15 -9.03 39.48
C ARG A 35 18.75 -9.44 39.03
N LEU A 36 18.02 -10.17 39.87
CA LEU A 36 16.65 -10.59 39.58
C LEU A 36 15.71 -9.38 39.54
N HIS A 37 15.82 -8.46 40.51
CA HIS A 37 15.02 -7.24 40.53
C HIS A 37 15.25 -6.36 39.30
N GLU A 38 16.50 -6.23 38.85
CA GLU A 38 16.84 -5.52 37.62
C GLU A 38 16.19 -6.18 36.39
N ALA A 39 16.33 -7.49 36.25
CA ALA A 39 15.73 -8.25 35.15
C ALA A 39 14.19 -8.18 35.15
N GLU A 40 13.55 -8.18 36.33
CA GLU A 40 12.10 -7.99 36.46
C GLU A 40 11.66 -6.59 35.98
N GLY A 41 12.44 -5.56 36.32
CA GLY A 41 12.23 -4.20 35.85
C GLY A 41 12.35 -4.07 34.33
N GLU A 42 13.37 -4.68 33.74
CA GLU A 42 13.52 -4.75 32.28
C GLU A 42 12.36 -5.51 31.62
N ALA A 43 11.95 -6.65 32.18
CA ALA A 43 10.83 -7.42 31.67
C ALA A 43 9.49 -6.66 31.75
N ALA A 44 9.29 -5.83 32.78
CA ALA A 44 8.14 -4.94 32.86
C ALA A 44 8.17 -3.88 31.74
N ARG A 45 9.31 -3.20 31.56
CA ARG A 45 9.48 -2.19 30.49
C ARG A 45 9.25 -2.77 29.10
N LEU A 46 9.83 -3.94 28.80
CA LEU A 46 9.64 -4.61 27.52
C LEU A 46 8.19 -5.03 27.28
N ARG A 47 7.45 -5.43 28.33
CA ARG A 47 6.01 -5.74 28.21
C ARG A 47 5.19 -4.50 27.83
N ASP A 48 5.51 -3.35 28.39
CA ASP A 48 4.84 -2.09 28.06
C ASP A 48 5.15 -1.67 26.62
N GLU A 49 6.42 -1.78 26.19
CA GLU A 49 6.83 -1.50 24.81
C GLU A 49 6.15 -2.44 23.80
N LEU A 50 6.07 -3.74 24.08
CA LEU A 50 5.37 -4.69 23.23
C LEU A 50 3.88 -4.38 23.13
N SER A 51 3.25 -3.95 24.23
CA SER A 51 1.83 -3.58 24.24
C SER A 51 1.57 -2.31 23.41
N ARG A 52 2.48 -1.33 23.49
CA ARG A 52 2.46 -0.13 22.66
C ARG A 52 2.64 -0.47 21.18
N LEU A 53 3.69 -1.20 20.83
CA LEU A 53 3.99 -1.61 19.46
C LEU A 53 2.84 -2.43 18.84
N ARG A 54 2.21 -3.31 19.61
CA ARG A 54 1.04 -4.07 19.15
C ARG A 54 -0.10 -3.14 18.71
N THR A 55 -0.30 -2.05 19.43
CA THR A 55 -1.34 -1.06 19.12
C THR A 55 -0.96 -0.22 17.90
N GLU A 56 0.30 0.22 17.82
CA GLU A 56 0.85 0.95 16.67
C GLU A 56 0.69 0.12 15.38
N VAL A 57 1.09 -1.16 15.39
CA VAL A 57 0.95 -2.07 14.23
C VAL A 57 -0.51 -2.24 13.79
N LEU A 58 -1.46 -2.35 14.72
CA LEU A 58 -2.87 -2.44 14.39
C LEU A 58 -3.40 -1.16 13.74
N ASN A 59 -2.95 0.00 14.22
CA ASN A 59 -3.34 1.29 13.67
C ASN A 59 -2.75 1.50 12.27
N GLU A 60 -1.47 1.19 12.07
CA GLU A 60 -0.81 1.26 10.76
C GLU A 60 -1.48 0.33 9.74
N LYS A 61 -1.83 -0.90 10.17
CA LYS A 61 -2.58 -1.84 9.31
C LYS A 61 -3.90 -1.23 8.84
N LYS A 62 -4.68 -0.66 9.76
CA LYS A 62 -5.97 -0.02 9.43
C LYS A 62 -5.78 1.18 8.50
N GLN A 63 -4.75 2.00 8.72
CA GLN A 63 -4.45 3.12 7.82
C GLN A 63 -4.07 2.65 6.41
N LYS A 64 -3.28 1.58 6.30
CA LYS A 64 -2.93 1.00 5.01
C LYS A 64 -4.16 0.45 4.28
N GLU A 65 -5.06 -0.24 4.99
CA GLU A 65 -6.32 -0.75 4.42
C GLU A 65 -7.21 0.39 3.92
N ASP A 66 -7.35 1.49 4.68
CA ASP A 66 -8.09 2.68 4.25
C ASP A 66 -7.49 3.33 3.00
N LEU A 67 -6.16 3.51 2.97
CA LEU A 67 -5.46 4.04 1.81
C LEU A 67 -5.62 3.14 0.57
N GLN A 68 -5.56 1.82 0.75
CA GLN A 68 -5.77 0.88 -0.35
C GLN A 68 -7.18 1.00 -0.92
N LEU A 69 -8.21 1.05 -0.08
CA LEU A 69 -9.60 1.23 -0.52
C LEU A 69 -9.78 2.53 -1.31
N ARG A 70 -9.18 3.62 -0.84
CA ARG A 70 -9.22 4.92 -1.55
C ARG A 70 -8.55 4.85 -2.91
N LEU A 71 -7.39 4.19 -3.01
CA LEU A 71 -6.69 3.99 -4.28
C LEU A 71 -7.51 3.14 -5.25
N ASP A 72 -8.15 2.09 -4.76
CA ASP A 72 -8.98 1.21 -5.61
C ASP A 72 -10.20 1.98 -6.16
N VAL A 73 -10.85 2.81 -5.34
CA VAL A 73 -11.95 3.69 -5.80
C VAL A 73 -11.47 4.68 -6.87
N GLN A 74 -10.34 5.37 -6.64
CA GLN A 74 -9.80 6.31 -7.63
C GLN A 74 -9.40 5.62 -8.94
N LYS A 75 -8.86 4.41 -8.85
CA LYS A 75 -8.51 3.60 -10.01
C LYS A 75 -9.75 3.23 -10.80
N GLU A 76 -10.80 2.72 -10.15
CA GLU A 76 -12.05 2.37 -10.84
C GLU A 76 -12.73 3.58 -11.48
N GLU A 77 -12.74 4.73 -10.81
CA GLU A 77 -13.27 5.97 -11.36
C GLU A 77 -12.52 6.38 -12.63
N LEU A 78 -11.19 6.40 -12.58
CA LEU A 78 -10.35 6.73 -13.72
C LEU A 78 -10.51 5.72 -14.88
N GLU A 79 -10.58 4.42 -14.59
CA GLU A 79 -10.81 3.39 -15.60
C GLU A 79 -12.17 3.55 -16.29
N ARG A 80 -13.21 3.96 -15.55
CA ARG A 80 -14.54 4.24 -16.12
C ARG A 80 -14.52 5.48 -16.99
N GLU A 81 -13.88 6.56 -16.55
CA GLU A 81 -13.73 7.79 -17.34
C GLU A 81 -12.99 7.52 -18.65
N PHE A 82 -11.86 6.81 -18.60
CA PHE A 82 -11.14 6.42 -19.81
C PHE A 82 -11.95 5.50 -20.72
N ALA A 83 -12.76 4.59 -20.17
CA ALA A 83 -13.62 3.73 -20.99
C ALA A 83 -14.66 4.55 -21.76
N VAL A 84 -15.28 5.53 -21.10
CA VAL A 84 -16.24 6.46 -21.72
C VAL A 84 -15.55 7.30 -22.80
N GLU A 85 -14.43 7.94 -22.48
CA GLU A 85 -13.70 8.79 -23.42
C GLU A 85 -13.25 8.00 -24.67
N ARG A 86 -12.83 6.74 -24.49
CA ARG A 86 -12.47 5.87 -25.61
C ARG A 86 -13.67 5.48 -26.48
N GLU A 87 -14.84 5.28 -25.88
CA GLU A 87 -16.06 4.96 -26.63
C GLU A 87 -16.54 6.18 -27.43
N GLU A 88 -16.55 7.37 -26.80
CA GLU A 88 -16.88 8.63 -27.47
C GLU A 88 -15.93 8.90 -28.64
N LEU A 89 -14.62 8.78 -28.42
CA LEU A 89 -13.62 8.95 -29.48
C LEU A 89 -13.79 7.94 -30.63
N ALA A 90 -14.12 6.68 -30.31
CA ALA A 90 -14.38 5.66 -31.32
C ALA A 90 -15.65 5.95 -32.13
N ALA A 91 -16.70 6.43 -31.48
CA ALA A 91 -17.94 6.84 -32.14
C ALA A 91 -17.71 8.04 -33.08
N ASP A 92 -16.97 9.06 -32.62
CA ASP A 92 -16.62 10.23 -33.42
C ASP A 92 -15.77 9.84 -34.65
N TYR A 93 -14.79 8.96 -34.45
CA TYR A 93 -13.97 8.46 -35.56
C TYR A 93 -14.81 7.66 -36.57
N GLN A 94 -15.70 6.78 -36.08
CA GLN A 94 -16.57 6.00 -36.95
C GLN A 94 -17.51 6.91 -37.74
N GLN A 95 -18.09 7.93 -37.11
CA GLN A 95 -18.92 8.93 -37.78
C GLN A 95 -18.14 9.66 -38.88
N GLN A 96 -16.89 10.06 -38.62
CA GLN A 96 -16.05 10.70 -39.63
C GLN A 96 -15.79 9.80 -40.84
N VAL A 97 -15.53 8.51 -40.60
CA VAL A 97 -15.35 7.51 -41.67
C VAL A 97 -16.62 7.37 -42.49
N ASP A 98 -17.77 7.26 -41.82
CA ASP A 98 -19.08 7.10 -42.46
C ASP A 98 -19.45 8.32 -43.29
N ASP A 99 -19.25 9.53 -42.77
CA ASP A 99 -19.49 10.79 -43.47
C ASP A 99 -18.63 10.90 -44.74
N THR A 100 -17.35 10.54 -44.62
CA THR A 100 -16.41 10.53 -45.75
C THR A 100 -16.86 9.54 -46.83
N PHE A 101 -17.30 8.35 -46.43
CA PHE A 101 -17.82 7.34 -47.34
C PHE A 101 -19.09 7.82 -48.05
N ILE A 102 -20.06 8.36 -47.32
CA ILE A 102 -21.31 8.88 -47.86
C ILE A 102 -21.03 10.01 -48.85
N PHE A 103 -20.12 10.93 -48.50
CA PHE A 103 -19.69 12.00 -49.40
C PHE A 103 -19.10 11.44 -50.71
N GLY A 104 -18.16 10.49 -50.62
CA GLY A 104 -17.56 9.84 -51.78
C GLY A 104 -18.59 9.14 -52.67
N TYR A 105 -19.54 8.42 -52.07
CA TYR A 105 -20.63 7.77 -52.78
C TYR A 105 -21.52 8.78 -53.50
N ARG A 106 -21.91 9.88 -52.83
CA ARG A 106 -22.69 10.97 -53.44
C ARG A 106 -21.96 11.59 -54.63
N CYS A 107 -20.67 11.84 -54.51
CA CYS A 107 -19.84 12.30 -55.62
C CYS A 107 -19.91 11.34 -56.82
N CYS A 108 -19.83 10.04 -56.56
CA CYS A 108 -19.93 9.01 -57.60
C CYS A 108 -21.32 8.96 -58.27
N MET A 109 -22.40 8.98 -57.50
CA MET A 109 -23.77 8.94 -58.03
C MET A 109 -24.09 10.16 -58.89
N LYS A 110 -23.65 11.36 -58.44
CA LYS A 110 -23.78 12.60 -59.19
C LYS A 110 -23.02 12.54 -60.52
N LYS A 111 -21.80 11.97 -60.53
CA LYS A 111 -20.98 11.81 -61.74
C LYS A 111 -21.66 10.91 -62.79
N ASN A 112 -22.42 9.91 -62.35
CA ASN A 112 -23.11 8.96 -63.23
C ASN A 112 -24.56 9.33 -63.56
N GLY A 113 -25.05 10.50 -63.09
CA GLY A 113 -26.40 10.98 -63.39
C GLY A 113 -27.54 10.23 -62.68
N ILE A 114 -27.23 9.46 -61.63
CA ILE A 114 -28.21 8.66 -60.90
C ILE A 114 -28.87 9.52 -59.80
N LYS A 115 -30.19 9.73 -59.90
CA LYS A 115 -30.93 10.70 -59.06
C LYS A 115 -31.76 10.09 -57.92
N ARG A 116 -31.95 8.76 -57.87
CA ARG A 116 -32.90 8.12 -56.95
C ARG A 116 -32.27 7.52 -55.68
N ASP A 117 -30.99 7.15 -55.69
CA ASP A 117 -30.36 6.40 -54.60
C ASP A 117 -29.27 7.19 -53.86
N THR A 118 -29.45 8.50 -53.66
CA THR A 118 -28.45 9.34 -52.97
C THR A 118 -28.74 9.40 -51.46
N PRO A 119 -27.86 8.86 -50.59
CA PRO A 119 -27.97 9.04 -49.14
C PRO A 119 -27.76 10.52 -48.79
N SER A 120 -28.50 10.99 -47.77
CA SER A 120 -28.48 12.39 -47.32
C SER A 120 -27.73 12.55 -46.02
N ILE A 121 -26.76 13.48 -45.98
CA ILE A 121 -26.14 14.03 -44.77
C ILE A 121 -26.84 15.38 -44.43
N PRO A 122 -27.10 15.70 -43.15
CA PRO A 122 -27.57 17.03 -42.75
C PRO A 122 -26.61 18.17 -43.21
N PRO A 123 -27.11 19.29 -43.76
CA PRO A 123 -26.26 20.40 -44.26
C PRO A 123 -25.36 21.09 -43.22
N SER A 124 -25.65 20.88 -41.93
CA SER A 124 -24.86 21.40 -40.80
C SER A 124 -23.50 20.69 -40.68
N GLU A 125 -23.42 19.44 -41.12
CA GLU A 125 -22.23 18.58 -40.97
C GLU A 125 -21.28 18.66 -42.17
N GLU A 126 -21.79 19.01 -43.37
CA GLU A 126 -20.97 19.23 -44.58
C GLU A 126 -19.89 20.32 -44.39
N LYS A 127 -20.12 21.33 -43.52
CA LYS A 127 -19.17 22.41 -43.24
C LYS A 127 -18.03 21.99 -42.30
N LYS A 128 -18.30 21.11 -41.33
CA LYS A 128 -17.28 20.60 -40.38
C LYS A 128 -16.26 19.69 -41.05
N LEU A 129 -16.66 18.92 -42.06
CA LEU A 129 -15.77 18.05 -42.84
C LEU A 129 -14.67 18.82 -43.59
N HIS A 130 -14.91 20.07 -43.96
CA HIS A 130 -13.93 20.93 -44.64
C HIS A 130 -12.92 21.58 -43.69
N GLU A 131 -13.29 21.76 -42.41
CA GLU A 131 -12.50 22.43 -41.38
C GLU A 131 -11.64 21.44 -40.58
N ASN A 132 -12.12 20.20 -40.38
CA ASN A 132 -11.48 19.14 -39.61
C ASN A 132 -10.31 18.40 -40.32
N LEU A 133 -9.89 18.84 -41.51
CA LEU A 133 -8.73 18.24 -42.22
C LEU A 133 -7.38 18.56 -41.55
N LEU A 134 -7.35 19.47 -40.57
CA LEU A 134 -6.22 19.69 -39.68
C LEU A 134 -6.68 19.33 -38.27
N PRO A 135 -6.31 18.14 -37.75
CA PRO A 135 -6.86 17.73 -36.50
C PRO A 135 -6.01 18.33 -35.37
N ASP A 136 -6.66 19.17 -34.56
CA ASP A 136 -6.21 19.54 -33.20
C ASP A 136 -5.98 18.29 -32.31
N SER A 137 -6.34 17.08 -32.78
CA SER A 137 -6.00 15.79 -32.15
C SER A 137 -4.50 15.53 -32.02
N LEU A 138 -3.65 16.09 -32.89
CA LEU A 138 -2.19 15.99 -32.71
C LEU A 138 -1.71 16.73 -31.45
N SER A 139 -2.50 17.69 -30.96
CA SER A 139 -2.22 18.42 -29.72
C SER A 139 -2.46 17.55 -28.48
N LEU A 140 -3.49 16.70 -28.46
CA LEU A 140 -3.72 15.78 -27.33
C LEU A 140 -2.76 14.59 -27.34
N PHE A 141 -2.41 14.02 -28.50
CA PHE A 141 -1.40 12.95 -28.57
C PHE A 141 -0.01 13.41 -28.10
N ALA A 142 0.32 14.70 -28.23
CA ALA A 142 1.57 15.27 -27.74
C ALA A 142 1.64 15.43 -26.21
N ILE A 143 0.50 15.49 -25.51
CA ILE A 143 0.46 15.65 -24.04
C ILE A 143 0.75 14.31 -23.33
N PHE A 144 0.41 13.17 -23.94
CA PHE A 144 0.56 11.85 -23.33
C PHE A 144 1.88 11.10 -23.68
N LEU A 145 2.74 11.67 -24.52
CA LEU A 145 4.03 11.08 -24.93
C LEU A 145 5.28 11.79 -24.36
N LEU A 146 5.10 12.71 -23.40
CA LEU A 146 6.15 13.48 -22.72
C LEU A 146 6.24 13.08 -21.24
#